data_AF-G7IDJ4-F1
#
_entry.id   AF-G7IDJ4-F1
#
_cell.length_a   1.000
_cell.length_b   1.000
_cell.length_c   1.000
_cell.angle_alpha   90.00
_cell.angle_beta   90.00
_cell.angle_gamma   90.00
#
_symmetry.space_group_name_H-M   'P 1'
#
loop_
_entity.id
_entity.type
_entity.pdbx_description
1 polymer ?
#
loop_
_entity_poly.entity_id
_entity_poly.type
_entity_poly.pdbx_seq_one_letter_code
_entity_poly.pdbx_strand_id
1 'polypeptide(L)'
;MMQYEFSWLLPMEVMLGSLNHAEVQACSISTVPEELRGPKVEYDYNYKPKFISIGLLHKGSRRQLQLMEELKWNYMCKFLNRQVTEDQNQSSASRLRLVQCGEDILKLDKVVRASYGGNIELEPYEIAKIMILDGCFLLEFLLNLGDYMTMDGNAGGSNIDDVDPIFKDEEKLLFILNDITMLENQIPFIVLKKLYRKVFPEYGIDITNDHRVAKIVREAFDYPLVNTSGVAHILHLMHLSTMDQNEQQTGKRAKRELFRCATKLRAVGITIIGDKMKNRTQNQAKFKDVSNFDINFDKCGGNLVIPTLYVKETTEVKWRNLIAWEQNRIWVRCKYTSYALFFNGLICCKHDIEFLTEKGVIVNESKKSNEDLLALFKTIAKGVERMDSSYSNICEDLNKYNNGKKVKKTLGGLVVMSWHLSRRSVEMLVYYWRNWLKILLRDHIPTVWKLIGVMAAVILLVCTILQTIYTMLGYFR
;
A
#
# COMPACT_ATOMS: atom_id res chain seq x y z
N MET A 1 -25.52 14.68 -39.63
CA MET A 1 -25.98 13.28 -39.61
C MET A 1 -24.86 12.31 -39.23
N MET A 2 -23.65 12.42 -39.80
CA MET A 2 -22.50 11.53 -39.45
C MET A 2 -21.99 11.62 -37.99
N GLN A 3 -22.19 12.72 -37.26
CA GLN A 3 -21.63 12.88 -35.91
C GLN A 3 -22.38 12.09 -34.81
N TYR A 4 -23.64 11.69 -35.07
CA TYR A 4 -24.43 10.89 -34.12
C TYR A 4 -24.20 9.38 -34.29
N GLU A 5 -23.89 8.93 -35.51
CA GLU A 5 -23.80 7.51 -35.89
C GLU A 5 -22.65 6.77 -35.19
N PHE A 6 -21.60 7.49 -34.80
CA PHE A 6 -20.41 6.94 -34.13
C PHE A 6 -20.23 7.41 -32.69
N SER A 7 -21.23 8.06 -32.09
CA SER A 7 -21.14 8.57 -30.71
C SER A 7 -20.86 7.49 -29.66
N TRP A 8 -21.24 6.24 -29.95
CA TRP A 8 -20.96 5.07 -29.11
C TRP A 8 -19.50 4.61 -29.14
N LEU A 9 -18.71 4.99 -30.16
CA LEU A 9 -17.27 4.70 -30.25
C LEU A 9 -16.42 5.67 -29.41
N LEU A 10 -16.96 6.84 -29.08
CA LEU A 10 -16.22 7.88 -28.36
C LEU A 10 -15.54 7.37 -27.07
N PRO A 11 -16.17 6.54 -26.20
CA PRO A 11 -15.49 5.97 -25.05
C PRO A 11 -14.28 5.09 -25.42
N MET A 12 -14.36 4.34 -26.53
CA MET A 12 -13.26 3.51 -27.02
C MET A 12 -12.11 4.36 -27.55
N GLU A 13 -12.42 5.40 -28.33
CA GLU A 13 -11.43 6.36 -28.82
C GLU A 13 -10.69 7.05 -27.67
N VAL A 14 -11.42 7.50 -26.65
CA VAL A 14 -10.82 8.12 -25.46
C VAL A 14 -9.98 7.12 -24.69
N MET A 15 -10.43 5.86 -24.55
CA MET A 15 -9.65 4.81 -23.89
C MET A 15 -8.32 4.57 -24.63
N LEU A 16 -8.36 4.41 -25.96
CA LEU A 16 -7.19 4.21 -26.80
C LEU A 16 -6.23 5.40 -26.74
N GLY A 17 -6.76 6.62 -26.85
CA GLY A 17 -5.97 7.84 -26.71
C GLY A 17 -5.30 7.95 -25.34
N SER A 18 -5.98 7.50 -24.29
CA SER A 18 -5.51 7.54 -22.90
C SER A 18 -4.48 6.46 -22.54
N LEU A 19 -4.17 5.51 -23.43
CA LEU A 19 -3.09 4.53 -23.19
C LEU A 19 -1.71 5.17 -23.24
N ASN A 20 -1.52 6.14 -24.13
CA ASN A 20 -0.23 6.83 -24.37
C ASN A 20 -0.32 8.33 -24.06
N HIS A 21 -1.34 8.78 -23.31
CA HIS A 21 -1.54 10.20 -23.03
C HIS A 21 -0.62 10.70 -21.92
N ALA A 22 -0.12 11.93 -22.04
CA ALA A 22 0.84 12.52 -21.12
C ALA A 22 0.26 12.88 -19.73
N GLU A 23 -1.07 12.98 -19.61
CA GLU A 23 -1.74 13.38 -18.36
C GLU A 23 -2.70 12.35 -17.79
N VAL A 24 -3.02 11.32 -18.57
CA VAL A 24 -4.07 10.36 -18.27
C VAL A 24 -3.53 9.01 -18.65
N GLN A 25 -3.69 8.05 -17.75
CA GLN A 25 -3.43 6.67 -18.07
C GLN A 25 -4.71 5.89 -17.91
N ALA A 26 -5.17 5.29 -19.01
CA ALA A 26 -6.30 4.38 -18.98
C ALA A 26 -6.10 3.30 -17.91
N CYS A 27 -7.18 2.97 -17.19
CA CYS A 27 -7.22 1.97 -16.12
C CYS A 27 -6.18 2.20 -14.99
N SER A 28 -5.79 3.44 -14.72
CA SER A 28 -4.84 3.76 -13.63
C SER A 28 -5.45 3.59 -12.24
N ILE A 29 -6.75 3.84 -12.11
CA ILE A 29 -7.49 3.73 -10.86
C ILE A 29 -8.37 2.49 -10.97
N SER A 30 -7.75 1.33 -10.79
CA SER A 30 -8.39 0.03 -10.94
C SER A 30 -8.82 -0.56 -9.60
N THR A 31 -9.77 -1.50 -9.65
CA THR A 31 -10.08 -2.32 -8.48
C THR A 31 -8.91 -3.24 -8.15
N VAL A 32 -8.78 -3.60 -6.88
CA VAL A 32 -7.76 -4.51 -6.39
C VAL A 32 -8.06 -5.91 -6.94
N PRO A 33 -7.10 -6.61 -7.56
CA PRO A 33 -7.26 -7.99 -8.05
C PRO A 33 -7.76 -8.94 -6.95
N GLU A 34 -8.63 -9.88 -7.30
CA GLU A 34 -9.27 -10.78 -6.34
C GLU A 34 -8.25 -11.62 -5.55
N GLU A 35 -7.15 -11.98 -6.21
CA GLU A 35 -6.04 -12.74 -5.67
C GLU A 35 -5.37 -12.03 -4.48
N LEU A 36 -5.38 -10.70 -4.47
CA LEU A 36 -4.75 -9.85 -3.44
C LEU A 36 -5.68 -9.46 -2.29
N ARG A 37 -7.01 -9.63 -2.45
CA ARG A 37 -7.99 -9.15 -1.46
C ARG A 37 -7.97 -9.95 -0.17
N GLY A 38 -7.69 -11.25 -0.25
CA GLY A 38 -7.80 -12.16 0.89
C GLY A 38 -9.25 -12.27 1.42
N PRO A 39 -9.43 -12.73 2.68
CA PRO A 39 -10.73 -12.72 3.34
C PRO A 39 -11.33 -11.32 3.41
N LYS A 40 -12.67 -11.21 3.40
CA LYS A 40 -13.39 -9.93 3.42
C LYS A 40 -12.93 -8.96 4.53
N VAL A 41 -12.60 -9.47 5.71
CA VAL A 41 -12.09 -8.65 6.83
C VAL A 41 -10.75 -8.01 6.51
N GLU A 42 -9.83 -8.75 5.87
CA GLU A 42 -8.55 -8.21 5.42
C GLU A 42 -8.75 -7.21 4.27
N TYR A 43 -9.68 -7.48 3.36
CA TYR A 43 -10.02 -6.55 2.28
C TYR A 43 -10.56 -5.22 2.82
N ASP A 44 -11.55 -5.28 3.71
CA ASP A 44 -12.18 -4.10 4.30
C ASP A 44 -11.22 -3.27 5.16
N TYR A 45 -10.15 -3.89 5.70
CA TYR A 45 -9.11 -3.21 6.47
C TYR A 45 -8.03 -2.57 5.59
N ASN A 46 -7.62 -3.24 4.50
CA ASN A 46 -6.45 -2.86 3.70
C ASN A 46 -6.76 -2.04 2.44
N TYR A 47 -7.97 -2.16 1.89
CA TYR A 47 -8.29 -1.60 0.57
C TYR A 47 -9.55 -0.74 0.55
N LYS A 48 -10.30 -0.64 1.66
CA LYS A 48 -11.45 0.26 1.77
C LYS A 48 -11.16 1.45 2.66
N PRO A 49 -11.58 2.67 2.26
CA PRO A 49 -11.43 3.85 3.07
C PRO A 49 -12.24 3.72 4.36
N LYS A 50 -11.69 4.28 5.44
CA LYS A 50 -12.26 4.21 6.78
C LYS A 50 -12.95 5.52 7.19
N PHE A 51 -12.36 6.65 6.82
CA PHE A 51 -12.78 8.00 7.17
C PHE A 51 -13.27 8.78 5.95
N ILE A 52 -12.51 8.78 4.84
CA ILE A 52 -12.85 9.61 3.68
C ILE A 52 -12.82 8.84 2.36
N SER A 53 -13.97 8.81 1.70
CA SER A 53 -14.07 8.36 0.30
C SER A 53 -13.63 9.48 -0.63
N ILE A 54 -12.85 9.16 -1.65
CA ILE A 54 -12.36 10.08 -2.66
C ILE A 54 -12.53 9.39 -4.01
N GLY A 55 -13.22 10.06 -4.93
CA GLY A 55 -13.45 9.55 -6.27
C GLY A 55 -14.64 8.59 -6.35
N LEU A 56 -14.67 7.76 -7.41
CA LEU A 56 -15.90 7.10 -7.85
C LEU A 56 -16.16 5.73 -7.20
N LEU A 57 -15.12 4.93 -6.91
CA LEU A 57 -15.28 3.51 -6.56
C LEU A 57 -15.88 3.27 -5.17
N HIS A 58 -15.76 4.24 -4.26
CA HIS A 58 -16.29 4.14 -2.90
C HIS A 58 -17.46 5.08 -2.60
N LYS A 59 -18.04 5.72 -3.62
CA LYS A 59 -19.22 6.59 -3.46
C LYS A 59 -20.33 5.87 -2.70
N GLY A 60 -20.79 6.45 -1.58
CA GLY A 60 -21.92 5.94 -0.81
C GLY A 60 -21.69 4.64 -0.04
N SER A 61 -20.43 4.19 0.09
CA SER A 61 -20.13 2.83 0.59
C SER A 61 -20.42 2.62 2.08
N ARG A 62 -20.42 3.66 2.93
CA ARG A 62 -20.59 3.54 4.40
C ARG A 62 -21.15 4.81 5.05
N ARG A 63 -21.94 4.63 6.13
CA ARG A 63 -22.46 5.71 6.99
C ARG A 63 -21.37 6.58 7.61
N GLN A 64 -20.25 5.97 8.02
CA GLN A 64 -19.11 6.70 8.60
C GLN A 64 -18.49 7.69 7.60
N LEU A 65 -18.41 7.30 6.33
CA LEU A 65 -17.89 8.15 5.26
C LEU A 65 -18.85 9.33 4.97
N GLN A 66 -20.16 9.11 5.09
CA GLN A 66 -21.16 10.18 4.94
C GLN A 66 -21.03 11.28 6.00
N LEU A 67 -20.57 10.94 7.22
CA LEU A 67 -20.33 11.92 8.28
C LEU A 67 -19.18 12.87 7.94
N MET A 68 -18.28 12.48 7.04
CA MET A 68 -17.15 13.30 6.58
C MET A 68 -17.49 14.13 5.33
N GLU A 69 -18.71 14.08 4.82
CA GLU A 69 -19.11 14.89 3.66
C GLU A 69 -19.18 16.38 3.99
N GLU A 70 -19.69 16.76 5.18
CA GLU A 70 -19.69 18.16 5.62
C GLU A 70 -18.29 18.77 5.62
N LEU A 71 -17.31 17.98 6.07
CA LEU A 71 -15.91 18.38 6.07
C LEU A 71 -15.39 18.68 4.66
N LYS A 72 -15.74 17.84 3.66
CA LYS A 72 -15.37 18.08 2.26
C LYS A 72 -15.95 19.38 1.73
N TRP A 73 -17.22 19.66 2.05
CA TRP A 73 -17.86 20.92 1.65
C TRP A 73 -17.15 22.12 2.27
N ASN A 74 -16.79 22.04 3.56
CA ASN A 74 -16.04 23.10 4.23
C ASN A 74 -14.67 23.33 3.59
N TYR A 75 -13.94 22.27 3.24
CA TYR A 75 -12.65 22.36 2.56
C TYR A 75 -12.79 22.89 1.12
N MET A 76 -13.83 22.49 0.39
CA MET A 76 -14.13 23.06 -0.92
C MET A 76 -14.37 24.57 -0.83
N CYS A 77 -15.14 25.03 0.15
CA CYS A 77 -15.35 26.45 0.39
C CYS A 77 -14.03 27.18 0.68
N LYS A 78 -13.19 26.65 1.58
CA LYS A 78 -11.86 27.20 1.88
C LYS A 78 -11.00 27.31 0.61
N PHE A 79 -10.94 26.23 -0.18
CA PHE A 79 -10.18 26.18 -1.42
C PHE A 79 -10.62 27.24 -2.43
N LEU A 80 -11.92 27.30 -2.71
CA LEU A 80 -12.49 28.23 -3.69
C LEU A 80 -12.39 29.69 -3.25
N ASN A 81 -12.23 29.96 -1.96
CA ASN A 81 -12.03 31.28 -1.39
C ASN A 81 -10.55 31.68 -1.27
N ARG A 82 -9.59 30.78 -1.53
CA ARG A 82 -8.16 31.15 -1.53
C ARG A 82 -7.87 32.27 -2.52
N GLN A 83 -6.95 33.17 -2.18
CA GLN A 83 -6.57 34.33 -3.00
C GLN A 83 -7.70 35.35 -3.27
N VAL A 84 -8.85 35.27 -2.60
CA VAL A 84 -9.86 36.33 -2.68
C VAL A 84 -9.53 37.38 -1.61
N THR A 85 -9.26 38.62 -2.04
CA THR A 85 -9.02 39.74 -1.12
C THR A 85 -10.33 40.24 -0.50
N GLU A 86 -10.26 40.85 0.69
CA GLU A 86 -11.43 41.39 1.41
C GLU A 86 -12.23 42.43 0.60
N ASP A 87 -11.56 43.12 -0.35
CA ASP A 87 -12.18 44.12 -1.23
C ASP A 87 -13.05 43.53 -2.36
N GLN A 88 -12.95 42.23 -2.64
CA GLN A 88 -13.78 41.56 -3.64
C GLN A 88 -14.99 40.92 -2.96
N ASN A 89 -16.17 41.01 -3.59
CA ASN A 89 -17.36 40.26 -3.14
C ASN A 89 -17.06 38.75 -3.16
N GLN A 90 -16.63 38.20 -2.03
CA GLN A 90 -16.12 36.82 -1.88
C GLN A 90 -17.11 35.76 -2.38
N SER A 91 -18.41 35.99 -2.13
CA SER A 91 -19.51 35.13 -2.59
C SER A 91 -19.63 35.08 -4.12
N SER A 92 -19.34 36.17 -4.82
CA SER A 92 -19.42 36.25 -6.28
C SER A 92 -18.23 35.57 -6.96
N ALA A 93 -17.01 35.78 -6.44
CA ALA A 93 -15.80 35.19 -7.00
C ALA A 93 -15.76 33.66 -6.84
N SER A 94 -16.10 33.15 -5.66
CA SER A 94 -16.17 31.71 -5.38
C SER A 94 -17.24 31.01 -6.22
N ARG A 95 -18.41 31.62 -6.38
CA ARG A 95 -19.47 31.12 -7.27
C ARG A 95 -19.01 31.07 -8.73
N LEU A 96 -18.33 32.10 -9.22
CA LEU A 96 -17.80 32.11 -10.58
C LEU A 96 -16.78 30.99 -10.79
N ARG A 97 -15.85 30.79 -9.85
CA ARG A 97 -14.88 29.69 -9.90
C ARG A 97 -15.57 28.34 -9.92
N LEU A 98 -16.61 28.14 -9.09
CA LEU A 98 -17.38 26.89 -9.07
C LEU A 98 -18.03 26.59 -10.43
N VAL A 99 -18.62 27.60 -11.08
CA VAL A 99 -19.22 27.45 -12.42
C VAL A 99 -18.13 27.05 -13.44
N GLN A 100 -16.99 27.73 -13.42
CA GLN A 100 -15.86 27.43 -14.31
C GLN A 100 -15.25 26.04 -14.06
N CYS A 101 -15.20 25.59 -12.81
CA CYS A 101 -14.84 24.21 -12.47
C CYS A 101 -15.85 23.23 -13.07
N GLY A 102 -17.16 23.51 -12.93
CA GLY A 102 -18.24 22.73 -13.53
C GLY A 102 -18.06 22.52 -15.03
N GLU A 103 -17.85 23.61 -15.77
CA GLU A 103 -17.67 23.57 -17.22
C GLU A 103 -16.44 22.78 -17.65
N ASP A 104 -15.31 22.93 -16.97
CA ASP A 104 -14.07 22.23 -17.32
C ASP A 104 -14.11 20.75 -16.95
N ILE A 105 -14.61 20.42 -15.76
CA ILE A 105 -14.66 19.03 -15.29
C ILE A 105 -15.72 18.22 -16.06
N LEU A 106 -16.84 18.83 -16.46
CA LEU A 106 -17.86 18.14 -17.26
C LEU A 106 -17.30 17.66 -18.62
N LYS A 107 -16.40 18.44 -19.23
CA LYS A 107 -15.70 18.06 -20.48
C LYS A 107 -14.75 16.86 -20.29
N LEU A 108 -14.37 16.54 -19.06
CA LEU A 108 -13.49 15.41 -18.75
C LEU A 108 -14.24 14.09 -18.47
N ASP A 109 -15.57 14.01 -18.61
CA ASP A 109 -16.37 12.79 -18.32
C ASP A 109 -15.72 11.51 -18.86
N LYS A 110 -15.41 11.47 -20.16
CA LYS A 110 -14.83 10.29 -20.81
C LYS A 110 -13.42 9.99 -20.34
N VAL A 111 -12.63 11.03 -20.08
CA VAL A 111 -11.24 10.92 -19.59
C VAL A 111 -11.20 10.37 -18.16
N VAL A 112 -12.10 10.87 -17.30
CA VAL A 112 -12.28 10.37 -15.94
C VAL A 112 -12.68 8.91 -16.01
N ARG A 113 -13.72 8.54 -16.77
CA ARG A 113 -14.14 7.13 -16.93
C ARG A 113 -13.01 6.24 -17.42
N ALA A 114 -12.24 6.67 -18.42
CA ALA A 114 -11.10 5.92 -18.93
C ALA A 114 -10.05 5.65 -17.83
N SER A 115 -9.84 6.60 -16.91
CA SER A 115 -8.94 6.41 -15.76
C SER A 115 -9.39 5.28 -14.82
N TYR A 116 -10.71 5.03 -14.73
CA TYR A 116 -11.32 3.95 -13.93
C TYR A 116 -11.64 2.68 -14.75
N GLY A 117 -11.23 2.60 -16.02
CA GLY A 117 -11.50 1.44 -16.88
C GLY A 117 -12.85 1.44 -17.59
N GLY A 118 -13.58 2.56 -17.60
CA GLY A 118 -14.71 2.82 -18.50
C GLY A 118 -16.10 2.42 -17.96
N ASN A 119 -16.18 1.47 -17.04
CA ASN A 119 -17.44 0.83 -16.61
C ASN A 119 -18.17 1.56 -15.46
N ILE A 120 -18.12 2.88 -15.42
CA ILE A 120 -18.83 3.65 -14.38
C ILE A 120 -20.26 3.93 -14.82
N GLU A 121 -21.26 3.46 -14.06
CA GLU A 121 -22.68 3.69 -14.32
C GLU A 121 -23.20 4.93 -13.56
N LEU A 122 -22.63 6.09 -13.87
CA LEU A 122 -23.08 7.38 -13.33
C LEU A 122 -23.33 8.38 -14.44
N GLU A 123 -24.27 9.29 -14.23
CA GLU A 123 -24.50 10.42 -15.13
C GLU A 123 -23.30 11.39 -15.13
N PRO A 124 -22.98 12.05 -16.25
CA PRO A 124 -21.83 12.96 -16.34
C PRO A 124 -21.82 14.06 -15.27
N TYR A 125 -22.98 14.62 -14.95
CA TYR A 125 -23.13 15.64 -13.91
C TYR A 125 -22.83 15.11 -12.50
N GLU A 126 -23.21 13.87 -12.21
CA GLU A 126 -22.89 13.21 -10.94
C GLU A 126 -21.39 12.95 -10.81
N ILE A 127 -20.74 12.53 -11.90
CA ILE A 127 -19.27 12.38 -11.94
C ILE A 127 -18.60 13.74 -11.69
N ALA A 128 -19.02 14.79 -12.41
CA ALA A 128 -18.45 16.12 -12.26
C ALA A 128 -18.60 16.64 -10.82
N LYS A 129 -19.77 16.46 -10.20
CA LYS A 129 -20.01 16.83 -8.79
C LYS A 129 -19.02 16.16 -7.83
N ILE A 130 -18.82 14.85 -7.97
CA ILE A 130 -17.89 14.09 -7.12
C ILE A 130 -16.46 14.58 -7.36
N MET A 131 -16.04 14.70 -8.62
CA MET A 131 -14.69 15.13 -8.98
C MET A 131 -14.37 16.55 -8.46
N ILE A 132 -15.33 17.47 -8.51
CA ILE A 132 -15.16 18.84 -8.00
C ILE A 132 -15.09 18.84 -6.47
N LEU A 133 -16.05 18.22 -5.78
CA LEU A 133 -16.10 18.20 -4.32
C LEU A 133 -14.86 17.54 -3.73
N ASP A 134 -14.59 16.30 -4.14
CA ASP A 134 -13.49 15.51 -3.60
C ASP A 134 -12.12 16.07 -4.06
N GLY A 135 -12.04 16.62 -5.27
CA GLY A 135 -10.83 17.23 -5.80
C GLY A 135 -10.46 18.52 -5.08
N CYS A 136 -11.43 19.41 -4.83
CA CYS A 136 -11.21 20.62 -4.03
C CYS A 136 -10.87 20.29 -2.57
N PHE A 137 -11.55 19.31 -1.96
CA PHE A 137 -11.21 18.81 -0.64
C PHE A 137 -9.74 18.36 -0.59
N LEU A 138 -9.33 17.51 -1.54
CA LEU A 138 -7.99 16.93 -1.58
C LEU A 138 -6.91 18.00 -1.78
N LEU A 139 -7.13 18.97 -2.67
CA LEU A 139 -6.19 20.07 -2.90
C LEU A 139 -6.01 20.94 -1.64
N GLU A 140 -7.10 21.32 -0.98
CA GLU A 140 -7.04 22.11 0.26
C GLU A 140 -6.35 21.34 1.38
N PHE A 141 -6.70 20.06 1.53
CA PHE A 141 -6.08 19.19 2.52
C PHE A 141 -4.57 19.06 2.32
N LEU A 142 -4.12 18.84 1.08
CA LEU A 142 -2.70 18.70 0.78
C LEU A 142 -1.91 20.01 0.97
N LEU A 143 -2.51 21.17 0.67
CA LEU A 143 -1.91 22.47 0.94
C LEU A 143 -1.71 22.66 2.46
N ASN A 144 -2.76 22.45 3.24
CA ASN A 144 -2.70 22.58 4.71
C ASN A 144 -1.75 21.55 5.34
N LEU A 145 -1.68 20.34 4.79
CA LEU A 145 -0.73 19.32 5.21
C LEU A 145 0.72 19.74 4.92
N GLY A 146 0.99 20.30 3.73
CA GLY A 146 2.31 20.85 3.39
C GLY A 146 2.74 21.92 4.40
N ASP A 147 1.86 22.87 4.69
CA ASP A 147 2.11 23.92 5.69
C ASP A 147 2.40 23.29 7.07
N TYR A 148 1.55 22.37 7.54
CA TYR A 148 1.73 21.65 8.80
C TYR A 148 3.07 20.91 8.90
N MET A 149 3.52 20.25 7.83
CA MET A 149 4.81 19.54 7.81
C MET A 149 6.02 20.47 7.89
N THR A 150 5.89 21.72 7.41
CA THR A 150 6.96 22.72 7.44
C THR A 150 7.03 23.51 8.74
N MET A 151 5.99 23.45 9.58
CA MET A 151 5.99 24.05 10.91
C MET A 151 6.90 23.25 11.85
N ASP A 152 8.19 23.56 11.83
CA ASP A 152 9.12 23.16 12.89
C ASP A 152 8.65 23.85 14.19
N GLY A 153 8.65 23.13 15.31
CA GLY A 153 8.06 23.54 16.60
C GLY A 153 8.63 24.82 17.26
N ASN A 154 9.42 25.61 16.53
CA ASN A 154 10.00 26.89 16.93
C ASN A 154 9.38 28.12 16.22
N ALA A 155 8.41 27.95 15.31
CA ALA A 155 7.67 29.07 14.74
C ALA A 155 6.56 29.54 15.70
N GLY A 156 6.95 30.29 16.75
CA GLY A 156 6.03 30.95 17.70
C GLY A 156 5.23 32.12 17.11
N GLY A 157 4.61 31.94 15.94
CA GLY A 157 3.94 33.02 15.21
C GLY A 157 2.54 32.72 14.68
N SER A 158 2.12 31.45 14.54
CA SER A 158 0.73 31.12 14.19
C SER A 158 -0.05 30.77 15.44
N ASN A 159 -1.16 31.47 15.71
CA ASN A 159 -2.09 31.12 16.79
C ASN A 159 -2.47 29.64 16.65
N ILE A 160 -2.05 28.81 17.61
CA ILE A 160 -2.34 27.36 17.70
C ILE A 160 -3.87 27.08 17.62
N ASP A 161 -4.68 28.08 17.96
CA ASP A 161 -6.14 28.02 17.89
C ASP A 161 -6.71 27.98 16.47
N ASP A 162 -5.99 28.46 15.46
CA ASP A 162 -6.44 28.52 14.05
C ASP A 162 -6.04 27.27 13.22
N VAL A 163 -5.32 26.33 13.83
CA VAL A 163 -4.96 25.06 13.18
C VAL A 163 -6.21 24.20 13.03
N ASP A 164 -6.47 23.75 11.80
CA ASP A 164 -7.63 22.92 11.49
C ASP A 164 -7.68 21.67 12.39
N PRO A 165 -8.83 21.35 13.02
CA PRO A 165 -8.93 20.28 14.01
C PRO A 165 -8.43 18.91 13.54
N ILE A 166 -8.42 18.65 12.23
CA ILE A 166 -7.88 17.40 11.69
C ILE A 166 -6.39 17.23 12.01
N PHE A 167 -5.62 18.31 12.00
CA PHE A 167 -4.17 18.25 12.27
C PHE A 167 -3.84 18.26 13.77
N LYS A 168 -4.86 18.49 14.63
CA LYS A 168 -4.74 18.36 16.09
C LYS A 168 -4.90 16.90 16.55
N ASP A 169 -5.64 16.09 15.80
CA ASP A 169 -5.85 14.67 16.04
C ASP A 169 -4.96 13.82 15.11
N GLU A 170 -3.79 13.43 15.62
CA GLU A 170 -2.79 12.70 14.85
C GLU A 170 -3.28 11.32 14.37
N GLU A 171 -4.08 10.63 15.17
CA GLU A 171 -4.61 9.31 14.81
C GLU A 171 -5.58 9.44 13.64
N LYS A 172 -6.52 10.41 13.74
CA LYS A 172 -7.44 10.73 12.65
C LYS A 172 -6.69 11.16 11.39
N LEU A 173 -5.65 11.98 11.52
CA LEU A 173 -4.81 12.39 10.40
C LEU A 173 -4.16 11.18 9.72
N LEU A 174 -3.58 10.25 10.48
CA LEU A 174 -2.98 9.02 9.92
C LEU A 174 -3.99 8.17 9.15
N PHE A 175 -5.23 8.07 9.63
CA PHE A 175 -6.28 7.36 8.90
C PHE A 175 -6.69 8.08 7.60
N ILE A 176 -6.79 9.40 7.60
CA ILE A 176 -7.07 10.18 6.39
C ILE A 176 -5.93 10.01 5.37
N LEU A 177 -4.67 10.06 5.82
CA LEU A 177 -3.51 9.84 4.97
C LEU A 177 -3.48 8.42 4.38
N ASN A 178 -3.91 7.41 5.14
CA ASN A 178 -4.10 6.06 4.62
C ASN A 178 -5.15 6.05 3.50
N ASP A 179 -6.33 6.61 3.75
CA ASP A 179 -7.42 6.62 2.78
C ASP A 179 -7.03 7.32 1.47
N ILE A 180 -6.34 8.47 1.54
CA ILE A 180 -5.86 9.23 0.37
C ILE A 180 -4.82 8.45 -0.45
N THR A 181 -4.17 7.45 0.15
CA THR A 181 -3.13 6.63 -0.50
C THR A 181 -3.62 5.24 -0.91
N MET A 182 -4.93 4.96 -0.81
CA MET A 182 -5.51 3.69 -1.28
C MET A 182 -5.77 3.70 -2.79
N LEU A 183 -5.54 2.56 -3.46
CA LEU A 183 -5.68 2.40 -4.91
C LEU A 183 -7.10 2.68 -5.39
N GLU A 184 -8.11 2.15 -4.70
CA GLU A 184 -9.52 2.31 -5.05
C GLU A 184 -10.08 3.70 -4.65
N ASN A 185 -9.28 4.56 -4.01
CA ASN A 185 -9.71 5.83 -3.42
C ASN A 185 -8.93 7.03 -3.99
N GLN A 186 -8.85 7.12 -5.33
CA GLN A 186 -8.02 8.08 -6.04
C GLN A 186 -8.84 9.02 -6.95
N ILE A 187 -8.27 10.17 -7.30
CA ILE A 187 -8.78 11.06 -8.35
C ILE A 187 -7.70 11.26 -9.42
N PRO A 188 -8.06 11.29 -10.72
CA PRO A 188 -7.10 11.57 -11.78
C PRO A 188 -6.46 12.96 -11.61
N PHE A 189 -5.14 13.05 -11.75
CA PHE A 189 -4.40 14.31 -11.62
C PHE A 189 -4.86 15.39 -12.58
N ILE A 190 -5.34 15.04 -13.77
CA ILE A 190 -5.91 16.02 -14.70
C ILE A 190 -7.07 16.82 -14.08
N VAL A 191 -7.90 16.18 -13.26
CA VAL A 191 -8.98 16.85 -12.51
C VAL A 191 -8.38 17.84 -11.52
N LEU A 192 -7.41 17.39 -10.72
CA LEU A 192 -6.75 18.23 -9.72
C LEU A 192 -6.03 19.42 -10.36
N LYS A 193 -5.34 19.23 -11.49
CA LYS A 193 -4.69 20.32 -12.24
C LYS A 193 -5.70 21.35 -12.73
N LYS A 194 -6.83 20.91 -13.30
CA LYS A 194 -7.89 21.83 -13.77
C LYS A 194 -8.47 22.65 -12.63
N LEU A 195 -8.82 22.01 -11.51
CA LEU A 195 -9.32 22.68 -10.31
C LEU A 195 -8.29 23.65 -9.74
N TYR A 196 -7.02 23.22 -9.62
CA TYR A 196 -5.94 24.03 -9.09
C TYR A 196 -5.72 25.31 -9.91
N ARG A 197 -5.75 25.23 -11.24
CA ARG A 197 -5.60 26.40 -12.12
C ARG A 197 -6.74 27.43 -12.03
N LYS A 198 -7.91 27.06 -11.49
CA LYS A 198 -9.00 28.03 -11.23
C LYS A 198 -8.75 28.91 -10.03
N VAL A 199 -8.02 28.39 -9.05
CA VAL A 199 -7.65 29.12 -7.84
C VAL A 199 -6.28 29.77 -8.00
N PHE A 200 -5.33 29.09 -8.64
CA PHE A 200 -3.96 29.56 -8.88
C PHE A 200 -3.68 29.60 -10.40
N PRO A 201 -4.12 30.65 -11.11
CA PRO A 201 -3.93 30.78 -12.54
C PRO A 201 -2.46 30.70 -12.93
N GLU A 202 -2.20 30.06 -14.07
CA GLU A 202 -0.87 30.01 -14.69
C GLU A 202 -1.07 30.24 -16.19
N TYR A 203 -0.39 31.25 -16.73
CA TYR A 203 -0.52 31.64 -18.13
C TYR A 203 0.74 31.25 -18.89
N GLY A 204 0.59 30.70 -20.09
CA GLY A 204 1.72 30.32 -20.95
C GLY A 204 2.34 28.94 -20.70
N ILE A 205 1.90 28.21 -19.66
CA ILE A 205 2.30 26.81 -19.43
C ILE A 205 1.15 25.86 -19.83
N ASP A 206 1.47 24.92 -20.72
CA ASP A 206 0.56 23.83 -21.07
C ASP A 206 0.29 22.94 -19.85
N ILE A 207 -0.95 22.45 -19.72
CA ILE A 207 -1.36 21.69 -18.54
C ILE A 207 -0.55 20.40 -18.34
N THR A 208 -0.03 19.80 -19.41
CA THR A 208 0.86 18.63 -19.34
C THR A 208 2.12 18.91 -18.54
N ASN A 209 2.62 20.14 -18.61
CA ASN A 209 3.84 20.62 -17.94
C ASN A 209 3.56 21.36 -16.62
N ASP A 210 2.30 21.45 -16.19
CA ASP A 210 1.97 21.99 -14.87
C ASP A 210 2.23 20.94 -13.78
N HIS A 211 3.40 21.05 -13.15
CA HIS A 211 3.86 20.13 -12.10
C HIS A 211 3.48 20.58 -10.68
N ARG A 212 2.69 21.67 -10.51
CA ARG A 212 2.41 22.24 -9.18
C ARG A 212 1.59 21.31 -8.28
N VAL A 213 0.60 20.60 -8.83
CA VAL A 213 -0.15 19.58 -8.07
C VAL A 213 0.77 18.45 -7.59
N ALA A 214 1.62 17.94 -8.48
CA ALA A 214 2.57 16.88 -8.11
C ALA A 214 3.61 17.38 -7.09
N LYS A 215 4.03 18.64 -7.18
CA LYS A 215 4.90 19.30 -6.20
C LYS A 215 4.23 19.34 -4.82
N ILE A 216 2.98 19.79 -4.73
CA ILE A 216 2.22 19.83 -3.46
C ILE A 216 2.13 18.45 -2.84
N VAL A 217 1.77 17.42 -3.62
CA VAL A 217 1.71 16.03 -3.10
C VAL A 217 3.09 15.57 -2.62
N ARG A 218 4.14 15.83 -3.40
CA ARG A 218 5.50 15.44 -3.00
C ARG A 218 5.96 16.13 -1.73
N GLU A 219 5.69 17.42 -1.57
CA GLU A 219 6.05 18.18 -0.36
C GLU A 219 5.24 17.67 0.85
N ALA A 220 3.93 17.46 0.68
CA ALA A 220 3.05 16.97 1.73
C ALA A 220 3.43 15.57 2.24
N PHE A 221 3.93 14.69 1.37
CA PHE A 221 4.36 13.33 1.73
C PHE A 221 5.89 13.15 1.82
N ASP A 222 6.66 14.23 1.66
CA ASP A 222 8.13 14.27 1.71
C ASP A 222 8.83 13.30 0.74
N TYR A 223 8.39 13.32 -0.53
CA TYR A 223 8.97 12.56 -1.64
C TYR A 223 10.02 13.35 -2.44
N PRO A 224 11.11 12.68 -2.90
CA PRO A 224 12.19 13.33 -3.64
C PRO A 224 11.71 13.92 -4.97
N LEU A 225 12.50 14.83 -5.54
CA LEU A 225 12.23 15.41 -6.86
C LEU A 225 12.40 14.34 -7.94
N VAL A 226 11.33 14.10 -8.70
CA VAL A 226 11.30 13.19 -9.83
C VAL A 226 10.62 13.84 -11.02
N ASN A 227 10.88 13.34 -12.23
CA ASN A 227 10.08 13.71 -13.39
C ASN A 227 8.62 13.27 -13.14
N THR A 228 7.70 14.22 -13.17
CA THR A 228 6.26 13.98 -12.89
C THR A 228 5.40 14.03 -14.15
N SER A 229 6.03 14.03 -15.34
CA SER A 229 5.31 13.83 -16.60
C SER A 229 4.68 12.43 -16.63
N GLY A 230 3.44 12.30 -17.10
CA GLY A 230 2.73 11.01 -17.16
C GLY A 230 2.15 10.51 -15.84
N VAL A 231 2.22 11.28 -14.75
CA VAL A 231 1.65 10.88 -13.45
C VAL A 231 0.12 10.93 -13.49
N ALA A 232 -0.52 9.81 -13.14
CA ALA A 232 -1.96 9.63 -13.26
C ALA A 232 -2.76 10.03 -12.00
N HIS A 233 -2.23 9.74 -10.80
CA HIS A 233 -2.85 9.99 -9.50
C HIS A 233 -1.81 9.92 -8.37
N ILE A 234 -2.21 10.17 -7.11
CA ILE A 234 -1.30 10.23 -5.94
C ILE A 234 -0.51 8.93 -5.78
N LEU A 235 -1.19 7.79 -5.74
CA LEU A 235 -0.51 6.51 -5.55
C LEU A 235 0.52 6.19 -6.65
N HIS A 236 0.23 6.56 -7.91
CA HIS A 236 1.19 6.42 -9.01
C HIS A 236 2.40 7.36 -8.79
N LEU A 237 2.19 8.59 -8.33
CA LEU A 237 3.28 9.51 -7.98
C LEU A 237 4.18 8.94 -6.87
N MET A 238 3.58 8.33 -5.84
CA MET A 238 4.32 7.69 -4.74
C MET A 238 5.19 6.55 -5.25
N HIS A 239 4.65 5.71 -6.14
CA HIS A 239 5.42 4.64 -6.79
C HIS A 239 6.58 5.23 -7.59
N LEU A 240 6.32 6.16 -8.51
CA LEU A 240 7.36 6.80 -9.33
C LEU A 240 8.45 7.49 -8.50
N SER A 241 8.08 8.09 -7.37
CA SER A 241 9.01 8.78 -6.48
C SER A 241 9.98 7.84 -5.73
N THR A 242 9.76 6.53 -5.82
CA THR A 242 10.59 5.52 -5.15
C THR A 242 11.29 4.55 -6.12
N MET A 243 11.09 4.75 -7.44
CA MET A 243 11.69 3.95 -8.49
C MET A 243 12.90 4.65 -9.12
N ASP A 244 13.95 3.88 -9.43
CA ASP A 244 15.06 4.37 -10.24
C ASP A 244 14.62 4.42 -11.71
N GLN A 245 14.71 5.60 -12.34
CA GLN A 245 14.21 5.84 -13.70
C GLN A 245 15.07 5.21 -14.81
N ASN A 246 16.22 4.62 -14.46
CA ASN A 246 17.26 4.25 -15.43
C ASN A 246 17.29 2.76 -15.82
N GLU A 247 16.37 1.92 -15.32
CA GLU A 247 16.37 0.48 -15.63
C GLU A 247 15.01 -0.01 -16.12
N GLN A 248 14.93 -0.35 -17.41
CA GLN A 248 13.85 -1.19 -17.92
C GLN A 248 14.09 -2.62 -17.43
N GLN A 249 13.39 -3.02 -16.37
CA GLN A 249 13.35 -4.42 -15.94
C GLN A 249 12.10 -5.09 -16.48
N THR A 250 12.26 -6.27 -17.08
CA THR A 250 11.14 -7.12 -17.50
C THR A 250 10.54 -7.81 -16.28
N GLY A 251 9.22 -7.70 -16.10
CA GLY A 251 8.51 -8.48 -15.09
C GLY A 251 8.63 -9.98 -15.34
N LYS A 252 8.80 -10.75 -14.27
CA LYS A 252 8.79 -12.22 -14.29
C LYS A 252 7.75 -12.77 -13.32
N ARG A 253 7.49 -14.08 -13.40
CA ARG A 253 6.59 -14.75 -12.45
C ARG A 253 7.08 -14.59 -11.02
N ALA A 254 6.20 -14.10 -10.14
CA ALA A 254 6.48 -13.93 -8.74
C ALA A 254 6.81 -15.27 -8.08
N LYS A 255 7.92 -15.28 -7.33
CA LYS A 255 8.34 -16.40 -6.50
C LYS A 255 9.22 -15.90 -5.38
N ARG A 256 9.21 -16.61 -4.25
CA ARG A 256 10.19 -16.37 -3.20
C ARG A 256 11.57 -16.86 -3.65
N GLU A 257 12.53 -15.95 -3.74
CA GLU A 257 13.90 -16.26 -4.21
C GLU A 257 14.90 -16.44 -3.06
N LEU A 258 14.70 -15.76 -1.93
CA LEU A 258 15.51 -15.98 -0.73
C LEU A 258 15.01 -17.21 0.05
N PHE A 259 15.87 -18.22 0.20
CA PHE A 259 15.51 -19.49 0.87
C PHE A 259 16.10 -19.62 2.29
N ARG A 260 16.94 -18.66 2.69
CA ARG A 260 17.57 -18.58 4.01
C ARG A 260 17.00 -17.41 4.79
N CYS A 261 16.33 -17.69 5.90
CA CYS A 261 15.88 -16.65 6.83
C CYS A 261 17.07 -16.02 7.55
N ALA A 262 16.85 -14.90 8.23
CA ALA A 262 17.87 -14.11 8.91
C ALA A 262 18.74 -14.96 9.84
N THR A 263 18.12 -15.85 10.63
CA THR A 263 18.87 -16.74 11.52
C THR A 263 19.75 -17.74 10.75
N LYS A 264 19.29 -18.23 9.60
CA LYS A 264 20.09 -19.13 8.74
C LYS A 264 21.24 -18.39 8.05
N LEU A 265 21.02 -17.15 7.62
CA LEU A 265 22.08 -16.29 7.08
C LEU A 265 23.16 -16.04 8.14
N ARG A 266 22.76 -15.70 9.37
CA ARG A 266 23.67 -15.57 10.52
C ARG A 266 24.48 -16.85 10.76
N ALA A 267 23.84 -18.02 10.69
CA ALA A 267 24.49 -19.30 10.94
C ALA A 267 25.60 -19.65 9.92
N VAL A 268 25.54 -19.12 8.70
CA VAL A 268 26.58 -19.32 7.66
C VAL A 268 27.63 -18.21 7.64
N GLY A 269 27.63 -17.34 8.65
CA GLY A 269 28.60 -16.27 8.81
C GLY A 269 28.29 -15.00 8.03
N ILE A 270 27.01 -14.73 7.72
CA ILE A 270 26.57 -13.43 7.19
C ILE A 270 26.20 -12.53 8.36
N THR A 271 26.78 -11.33 8.39
CA THR A 271 26.45 -10.27 9.34
C THR A 271 25.39 -9.37 8.72
N ILE A 272 24.21 -9.28 9.35
CA ILE A 272 23.14 -8.39 8.91
C ILE A 272 23.25 -7.06 9.64
N ILE A 273 23.18 -5.96 8.89
CA ILE A 273 23.35 -4.59 9.39
C ILE A 273 22.18 -3.75 8.88
N GLY A 274 21.44 -3.10 9.79
CA GLY A 274 20.46 -2.09 9.44
C GLY A 274 21.12 -0.77 9.08
N ASP A 275 20.77 -0.21 7.92
CA ASP A 275 21.23 1.12 7.49
C ASP A 275 20.17 2.17 7.81
N LYS A 276 20.43 2.97 8.85
CA LYS A 276 19.54 4.03 9.29
C LYS A 276 19.72 5.25 8.38
N MET A 277 18.61 5.78 7.86
CA MET A 277 18.61 7.10 7.23
C MET A 277 19.14 8.16 8.20
N LYS A 278 20.17 8.91 7.78
CA LYS A 278 20.68 10.07 8.52
C LYS A 278 19.74 11.27 8.29
N ASN A 279 19.44 12.02 9.36
CA ASN A 279 18.69 13.28 9.40
C ASN A 279 17.18 13.19 9.05
N ARG A 280 16.33 13.10 10.08
CA ARG A 280 14.87 13.39 9.97
C ARG A 280 14.49 14.44 11.01
N THR A 281 13.69 15.45 10.65
CA THR A 281 13.00 16.29 11.64
C THR A 281 11.91 15.47 12.37
N GLN A 282 11.41 15.92 13.53
CA GLN A 282 10.42 15.15 14.32
C GLN A 282 9.13 14.85 13.53
N ASN A 283 8.60 15.85 12.80
CA ASN A 283 7.37 15.68 12.01
C ASN A 283 7.60 14.79 10.78
N GLN A 284 8.75 14.93 10.10
CA GLN A 284 9.13 14.04 9.00
C GLN A 284 9.31 12.60 9.49
N ALA A 285 9.92 12.39 10.66
CA ALA A 285 10.08 11.05 11.23
C ALA A 285 8.73 10.35 11.45
N LYS A 286 7.69 11.09 11.83
CA LYS A 286 6.37 10.56 12.16
C LYS A 286 5.52 10.21 10.94
N PHE A 287 5.49 11.06 9.90
CA PHE A 287 4.60 10.87 8.75
C PHE A 287 5.26 10.36 7.46
N LYS A 288 6.59 10.40 7.36
CA LYS A 288 7.33 9.91 6.17
C LYS A 288 7.37 8.39 6.12
N ASP A 289 6.84 7.80 5.04
CA ASP A 289 6.88 6.36 4.73
C ASP A 289 7.75 6.07 3.49
N VAL A 290 8.73 6.93 3.19
CA VAL A 290 9.61 6.71 2.03
C VAL A 290 10.47 5.46 2.28
N SER A 291 10.16 4.42 1.50
CA SER A 291 10.87 3.14 1.55
C SER A 291 12.17 3.26 0.76
N ASN A 292 13.31 3.12 1.44
CA ASN A 292 14.58 2.89 0.78
C ASN A 292 14.68 1.39 0.46
N PHE A 293 14.99 1.07 -0.79
CA PHE A 293 15.00 -0.27 -1.34
C PHE A 293 16.41 -0.83 -1.60
N ASP A 294 17.45 -0.08 -1.28
CA ASP A 294 18.82 -0.37 -1.69
C ASP A 294 19.50 -1.37 -0.72
N ILE A 295 19.32 -2.66 -1.01
CA ILE A 295 19.96 -3.76 -0.28
C ILE A 295 21.33 -4.02 -0.89
N ASN A 296 22.37 -4.10 -0.06
CA ASN A 296 23.74 -4.35 -0.49
C ASN A 296 24.32 -5.57 0.21
N PHE A 297 24.97 -6.46 -0.54
CA PHE A 297 25.66 -7.62 0.02
C PHE A 297 27.13 -7.67 -0.41
N ASP A 298 28.02 -7.45 0.55
CA ASP A 298 29.46 -7.64 0.37
C ASP A 298 29.81 -9.12 0.54
N LYS A 299 30.08 -9.80 -0.59
CA LYS A 299 30.47 -11.22 -0.62
C LYS A 299 31.83 -11.49 0.02
N CYS A 300 32.73 -10.50 0.06
CA CYS A 300 34.07 -10.68 0.59
C CYS A 300 34.08 -10.57 2.12
N GLY A 301 33.34 -9.60 2.66
CA GLY A 301 33.19 -9.38 4.10
C GLY A 301 32.05 -10.18 4.74
N GLY A 302 31.12 -10.72 3.95
CA GLY A 302 29.92 -11.37 4.45
C GLY A 302 28.92 -10.41 5.09
N ASN A 303 28.93 -9.13 4.69
CA ASN A 303 28.08 -8.11 5.27
C ASN A 303 26.85 -7.86 4.39
N LEU A 304 25.65 -8.11 4.94
CA LEU A 304 24.38 -7.79 4.32
C LEU A 304 23.82 -6.51 4.96
N VAL A 305 23.84 -5.43 4.19
CA VAL A 305 23.31 -4.13 4.59
C VAL A 305 21.89 -4.00 4.04
N ILE A 306 20.93 -3.78 4.93
CA ILE A 306 19.51 -3.62 4.59
C ILE A 306 19.05 -2.26 5.12
N PRO A 307 18.42 -1.41 4.31
CA PRO A 307 17.84 -0.16 4.80
C PRO A 307 16.84 -0.41 5.93
N THR A 308 16.90 0.42 6.97
CA THR A 308 15.97 0.29 8.11
C THR A 308 14.53 0.49 7.65
N LEU A 309 13.71 -0.55 7.86
CA LEU A 309 12.27 -0.54 7.62
C LEU A 309 11.54 -0.10 8.90
N TYR A 310 10.95 1.08 8.83
CA TYR A 310 10.08 1.61 9.88
C TYR A 310 8.66 1.10 9.65
N VAL A 311 8.17 0.25 10.56
CA VAL A 311 6.82 -0.29 10.51
C VAL A 311 5.92 0.58 11.37
N LYS A 312 5.17 1.45 10.71
CA LYS A 312 4.14 2.34 11.25
C LYS A 312 2.75 1.75 11.08
N GLU A 313 1.76 2.37 11.71
CA GLU A 313 0.35 1.96 11.59
C GLU A 313 -0.14 1.97 10.14
N THR A 314 0.40 2.87 9.32
CA THR A 314 0.08 3.10 7.90
C THR A 314 0.82 2.16 6.94
N THR A 315 1.95 1.58 7.36
CA THR A 315 2.89 0.89 6.47
C THR A 315 2.27 -0.30 5.75
N GLU A 316 1.50 -1.13 6.46
CA GLU A 316 0.85 -2.30 5.86
C GLU A 316 -0.13 -1.92 4.75
N VAL A 317 -1.02 -0.96 5.03
CA VAL A 317 -2.04 -0.50 4.11
C VAL A 317 -1.40 0.10 2.85
N LYS A 318 -0.45 1.03 3.03
CA LYS A 318 0.25 1.68 1.91
C LYS A 318 1.00 0.67 1.04
N TRP A 319 1.75 -0.25 1.66
CA TRP A 319 2.53 -1.23 0.92
C TRP A 319 1.63 -2.19 0.13
N ARG A 320 0.52 -2.65 0.70
CA ARG A 320 -0.46 -3.49 -0.02
C ARG A 320 -1.09 -2.75 -1.22
N ASN A 321 -1.43 -1.47 -1.05
CA ASN A 321 -2.00 -0.68 -2.15
C ASN A 321 -0.99 -0.42 -3.27
N LEU A 322 0.28 -0.20 -2.94
CA LEU A 322 1.37 -0.07 -3.92
C LEU A 322 1.62 -1.39 -4.66
N ILE A 323 1.62 -2.53 -3.95
CA ILE A 323 1.68 -3.86 -4.59
C ILE A 323 0.48 -4.09 -5.50
N ALA A 324 -0.74 -3.76 -5.06
CA ALA A 324 -1.94 -3.91 -5.89
C ALA A 324 -1.87 -3.06 -7.17
N TRP A 325 -1.31 -1.85 -7.08
CA TRP A 325 -1.06 -1.01 -8.24
C TRP A 325 -0.02 -1.63 -9.20
N GLU A 326 1.09 -2.18 -8.68
CA GLU A 326 2.09 -2.90 -9.49
C GLU A 326 1.47 -4.13 -10.20
N GLN A 327 0.65 -4.93 -9.50
CA GLN A 327 0.05 -6.13 -10.07
C GLN A 327 -1.00 -5.83 -11.15
N ASN A 328 -1.63 -4.66 -11.11
CA ASN A 328 -2.59 -4.20 -12.14
C ASN A 328 -1.92 -3.73 -13.45
N ARG A 329 -0.59 -3.62 -13.50
CA ARG A 329 0.13 -3.06 -14.67
C ARG A 329 1.17 -4.03 -15.22
N ILE A 330 1.08 -4.40 -16.50
CA ILE A 330 1.96 -5.42 -17.10
C ILE A 330 3.42 -4.95 -17.20
N TRP A 331 3.64 -3.70 -17.60
CA TRP A 331 4.94 -3.17 -18.01
C TRP A 331 5.58 -2.24 -16.98
N VAL A 332 5.29 -2.44 -15.70
CA VAL A 332 5.76 -1.59 -14.60
C VAL A 332 6.69 -2.38 -13.69
N ARG A 333 7.71 -1.71 -13.14
CA ARG A 333 8.62 -2.30 -12.14
C ARG A 333 7.84 -2.70 -10.89
N CYS A 334 8.11 -3.89 -10.40
CA CYS A 334 7.44 -4.46 -9.22
C CYS A 334 8.35 -4.42 -7.98
N LYS A 335 9.02 -3.29 -7.72
CA LYS A 335 10.04 -3.16 -6.66
C LYS A 335 9.43 -3.37 -5.27
N TYR A 336 8.21 -2.86 -5.01
CA TYR A 336 7.50 -3.11 -3.75
C TYR A 336 7.17 -4.60 -3.58
N THR A 337 6.74 -5.26 -4.65
CA THR A 337 6.45 -6.70 -4.64
C THR A 337 7.72 -7.52 -4.40
N SER A 338 8.81 -7.21 -5.10
CA SER A 338 10.11 -7.90 -4.93
C SER A 338 10.68 -7.70 -3.52
N TYR A 339 10.55 -6.50 -2.95
CA TYR A 339 10.99 -6.21 -1.59
C TYR A 339 10.14 -6.97 -0.55
N ALA A 340 8.83 -7.07 -0.78
CA ALA A 340 7.93 -7.85 0.06
C ALA A 340 8.29 -9.34 0.05
N LEU A 341 8.62 -9.89 -1.13
CA LEU A 341 9.08 -11.27 -1.29
C LEU A 341 10.46 -11.53 -0.66
N PHE A 342 11.35 -10.53 -0.68
CA PHE A 342 12.63 -10.59 0.03
C PHE A 342 12.42 -10.75 1.55
N PHE A 343 11.61 -9.87 2.17
CA PHE A 343 11.28 -9.97 3.59
C PHE A 343 10.52 -11.26 3.94
N ASN A 344 9.65 -11.74 3.06
CA ASN A 344 8.98 -13.04 3.21
C ASN A 344 9.97 -14.23 3.29
N GLY A 345 11.11 -14.15 2.59
CA GLY A 345 12.20 -15.12 2.71
C GLY A 345 13.09 -14.90 3.93
N LEU A 346 13.34 -13.64 4.28
CA LEU A 346 14.19 -13.26 5.39
C LEU A 346 13.57 -13.60 6.75
N ILE A 347 12.25 -13.57 6.87
CA ILE A 347 11.53 -13.78 8.13
C ILE A 347 10.74 -15.09 8.06
N CYS A 348 11.12 -16.10 8.84
CA CYS A 348 10.34 -17.34 8.93
C CYS A 348 9.62 -17.51 10.28
N CYS A 349 10.13 -16.89 11.35
CA CYS A 349 9.60 -17.01 12.70
C CYS A 349 9.83 -15.72 13.52
N LYS A 350 9.26 -15.67 14.74
CA LYS A 350 9.39 -14.52 15.65
C LYS A 350 10.83 -14.21 16.02
N HIS A 351 11.67 -15.23 16.12
CA HIS A 351 13.09 -15.03 16.43
C HIS A 351 13.83 -14.25 15.33
N ASP A 352 13.42 -14.40 14.06
CA ASP A 352 13.98 -13.58 12.99
C ASP A 352 13.53 -12.11 13.13
N ILE A 353 12.30 -11.85 13.57
CA ILE A 353 11.81 -10.48 13.85
C ILE A 353 12.64 -9.85 14.96
N GLU A 354 12.80 -10.56 16.09
CA GLU A 354 13.60 -10.11 17.24
C GLU A 354 15.03 -9.79 16.81
N PHE A 355 15.66 -10.69 16.06
CA PHE A 355 17.01 -10.53 15.55
C PHE A 355 17.15 -9.35 14.58
N LEU A 356 16.22 -9.19 13.63
CA LEU A 356 16.24 -8.06 12.69
C LEU A 356 15.97 -6.73 13.39
N THR A 357 15.20 -6.73 14.48
CA THR A 357 14.96 -5.57 15.34
C THR A 357 16.24 -5.20 16.09
N GLU A 358 16.94 -6.19 16.67
CA GLU A 358 18.24 -6.01 17.32
C GLU A 358 19.28 -5.41 16.36
N LYS A 359 19.26 -5.83 15.09
CA LYS A 359 20.15 -5.29 14.05
C LYS A 359 19.71 -3.96 13.45
N GLY A 360 18.59 -3.40 13.91
CA GLY A 360 18.06 -2.14 13.41
C GLY A 360 17.56 -2.21 11.96
N VAL A 361 17.30 -3.41 11.43
CA VAL A 361 16.67 -3.59 10.12
C VAL A 361 15.17 -3.32 10.21
N ILE A 362 14.53 -3.69 11.32
CA ILE A 362 13.11 -3.42 11.58
C ILE A 362 12.99 -2.50 12.78
N VAL A 363 12.24 -1.42 12.65
CA VAL A 363 11.83 -0.55 13.75
C VAL A 363 10.32 -0.55 13.83
N ASN A 364 9.77 -1.12 14.90
CA ASN A 364 8.33 -1.25 15.10
C ASN A 364 7.75 -0.03 15.83
N GLU A 365 7.37 0.98 15.06
CA GLU A 365 6.71 2.19 15.59
C GLU A 365 5.21 1.99 15.80
N SER A 366 4.60 1.04 15.09
CA SER A 366 3.18 0.66 15.21
C SER A 366 2.82 -0.08 16.50
N LYS A 367 3.81 -0.43 17.33
CA LYS A 367 3.65 -1.25 18.54
C LYS A 367 2.95 -2.60 18.29
N LYS A 368 3.02 -3.15 17.07
CA LYS A 368 2.49 -4.48 16.73
C LYS A 368 3.21 -5.56 17.53
N SER A 369 2.52 -6.65 17.88
CA SER A 369 3.18 -7.81 18.47
C SER A 369 4.13 -8.47 17.46
N ASN A 370 5.10 -9.28 17.93
CA ASN A 370 5.98 -10.04 17.03
C ASN A 370 5.16 -11.05 16.19
N GLU A 371 4.03 -11.52 16.72
CA GLU A 371 3.03 -12.34 16.03
C GLU A 371 2.42 -11.59 14.85
N ASP A 372 2.00 -10.35 15.07
CA ASP A 372 1.35 -9.52 14.04
C ASP A 372 2.34 -9.09 12.96
N LEU A 373 3.58 -8.74 13.34
CA LEU A 373 4.66 -8.46 12.39
C LEU A 373 4.97 -9.70 11.54
N LEU A 374 5.07 -10.88 12.16
CA LEU A 374 5.27 -12.12 11.43
C LEU A 374 4.11 -12.40 10.45
N ALA A 375 2.86 -12.15 10.87
CA ALA A 375 1.70 -12.31 10.01
C ALA A 375 1.71 -11.31 8.83
N LEU A 376 2.07 -10.05 9.08
CA LEU A 376 2.27 -9.02 8.06
C LEU A 376 3.23 -9.50 6.97
N PHE A 377 4.48 -9.82 7.31
CA PHE A 377 5.50 -10.22 6.32
C PHE A 377 5.18 -11.56 5.63
N LYS A 378 4.43 -12.45 6.28
CA LYS A 378 3.95 -13.69 5.65
C LYS A 378 2.83 -13.46 4.63
N THR A 379 2.01 -12.43 4.81
CA THR A 379 0.80 -12.20 4.00
C THR A 379 0.89 -11.01 3.05
N ILE A 380 1.89 -10.14 3.18
CA ILE A 380 2.05 -8.92 2.36
C ILE A 380 2.16 -9.21 0.86
N ALA A 381 2.80 -10.33 0.49
CA ALA A 381 2.99 -10.77 -0.89
C ALA A 381 2.06 -11.94 -1.28
N LYS A 382 0.97 -12.15 -0.55
CA LYS A 382 0.02 -13.24 -0.87
C LYS A 382 -0.80 -12.84 -2.09
N GLY A 383 -0.88 -13.73 -3.09
CA GLY A 383 -1.67 -13.54 -4.31
C GLY A 383 -0.97 -12.74 -5.42
N VAL A 384 0.28 -12.32 -5.23
CA VAL A 384 1.04 -11.63 -6.27
C VAL A 384 1.45 -12.60 -7.37
N GLU A 385 1.34 -12.17 -8.63
CA GLU A 385 1.63 -12.99 -9.81
C GLU A 385 2.95 -12.63 -10.48
N ARG A 386 3.33 -11.35 -10.41
CA ARG A 386 4.52 -10.80 -11.08
C ARG A 386 5.44 -10.09 -10.09
N MET A 387 6.74 -10.17 -10.35
CA MET A 387 7.79 -9.45 -9.62
C MET A 387 8.87 -8.98 -10.60
N ASP A 388 9.76 -8.09 -10.17
CA ASP A 388 10.94 -7.72 -10.95
C ASP A 388 12.18 -8.51 -10.50
N SER A 389 13.34 -8.25 -11.12
CA SER A 389 14.59 -8.93 -10.80
C SER A 389 15.48 -8.16 -9.82
N SER A 390 14.98 -7.09 -9.19
CA SER A 390 15.77 -6.14 -8.40
C SER A 390 16.64 -6.82 -7.32
N TYR A 391 16.17 -7.93 -6.74
CA TYR A 391 16.89 -8.65 -5.67
C TYR A 391 17.37 -10.05 -6.07
N SER A 392 17.22 -10.45 -7.33
CA SER A 392 17.48 -11.84 -7.74
C SER A 392 18.93 -12.26 -7.56
N ASN A 393 19.86 -11.43 -8.04
CA ASN A 393 21.30 -11.69 -7.91
C ASN A 393 21.71 -11.74 -6.43
N ILE A 394 21.25 -10.77 -5.63
CA ILE A 394 21.51 -10.73 -4.18
C ILE A 394 20.96 -11.99 -3.49
N CYS A 395 19.73 -12.40 -3.81
CA CYS A 395 19.14 -13.61 -3.23
C CYS A 395 19.92 -14.86 -3.61
N GLU A 396 20.35 -14.98 -4.88
CA GLU A 396 21.18 -16.09 -5.34
C GLU A 396 22.52 -16.15 -4.59
N ASP A 397 23.17 -15.00 -4.43
CA ASP A 397 24.42 -14.87 -3.69
C ASP A 397 24.26 -15.26 -2.23
N LEU A 398 23.23 -14.75 -1.54
CA LEU A 398 22.93 -15.08 -0.15
C LEU A 398 22.60 -16.58 0.03
N ASN A 399 21.91 -17.18 -0.94
CA ASN A 399 21.57 -18.60 -0.93
C ASN A 399 22.79 -19.52 -1.14
N LYS A 400 23.77 -19.07 -1.93
CA LYS A 400 25.01 -19.82 -2.24
C LYS A 400 26.12 -19.57 -1.23
N TYR A 401 26.09 -18.43 -0.53
CA TYR A 401 27.15 -18.02 0.37
C TYR A 401 27.46 -19.08 1.44
N ASN A 402 28.75 -19.39 1.57
CA ASN A 402 29.29 -20.24 2.61
C ASN A 402 30.69 -19.71 2.96
N ASN A 403 30.86 -19.20 4.18
CA ASN A 403 32.16 -18.67 4.59
C ASN A 403 33.13 -19.84 4.84
N GLY A 404 34.04 -20.09 3.90
CA GLY A 404 35.09 -21.12 4.04
C GLY A 404 36.09 -20.86 5.18
N LYS A 405 36.04 -19.69 5.84
CA LYS A 405 36.88 -19.39 6.99
C LYS A 405 36.33 -20.06 8.26
N LYS A 406 36.95 -21.17 8.65
CA LYS A 406 36.94 -21.80 9.99
C LYS A 406 35.61 -21.62 10.77
N VAL A 407 34.55 -22.26 10.30
CA VAL A 407 33.55 -22.78 11.24
C VAL A 407 34.28 -23.84 12.06
N LYS A 408 34.84 -23.45 13.23
CA LYS A 408 34.85 -24.37 14.36
C LYS A 408 33.42 -24.90 14.40
N LYS A 409 33.23 -26.18 14.08
CA LYS A 409 31.97 -26.93 14.23
C LYS A 409 31.48 -26.73 15.66
N THR A 410 30.79 -25.64 15.94
CA THR A 410 30.03 -25.49 17.16
C THR A 410 28.70 -26.14 16.85
N LEU A 411 28.39 -27.23 17.56
CA LEU A 411 27.11 -27.91 17.56
C LEU A 411 25.92 -26.93 17.46
N GLY A 412 26.05 -25.72 18.04
CA GLY A 412 25.04 -24.66 18.01
C GLY A 412 24.52 -24.27 16.62
N GLY A 413 25.36 -24.18 15.58
CA GLY A 413 24.87 -23.78 14.24
C GLY A 413 23.97 -24.85 13.58
N LEU A 414 24.39 -26.13 13.70
CA LEU A 414 23.61 -27.29 13.25
C LEU A 414 22.35 -27.48 14.10
N VAL A 415 22.44 -27.31 15.41
CA VAL A 415 21.29 -27.37 16.32
C VAL A 415 20.27 -26.28 16.00
N VAL A 416 20.72 -25.03 15.77
CA VAL A 416 19.84 -23.93 15.36
C VAL A 416 19.22 -24.22 13.98
N MET A 417 20.01 -24.69 13.01
CA MET A 417 19.48 -25.03 11.67
C MET A 417 18.43 -26.15 11.75
N SER A 418 18.72 -27.22 12.49
CA SER A 418 17.81 -28.35 12.71
C SER A 418 16.57 -27.93 13.53
N TRP A 419 16.73 -27.12 14.57
CA TRP A 419 15.62 -26.56 15.35
C TRP A 419 14.69 -25.70 14.48
N HIS A 420 15.24 -24.82 13.65
CA HIS A 420 14.45 -24.01 12.72
C HIS A 420 13.79 -24.85 11.63
N LEU A 421 14.44 -25.91 11.12
CA LEU A 421 13.85 -26.81 10.13
C LEU A 421 12.67 -27.58 10.72
N SER A 422 12.84 -28.13 11.93
CA SER A 422 11.79 -28.83 12.68
C SER A 422 10.65 -27.88 13.03
N ARG A 423 10.95 -26.70 13.59
CA ARG A 423 9.94 -25.69 13.95
C ARG A 423 9.19 -25.17 12.74
N ARG A 424 9.85 -24.90 11.61
CA ARG A 424 9.17 -24.46 10.37
C ARG A 424 8.24 -25.55 9.83
N SER A 425 8.65 -26.81 9.92
CA SER A 425 7.80 -27.95 9.54
C SER A 425 6.57 -28.03 10.45
N VAL A 426 6.75 -27.83 11.75
CA VAL A 426 5.66 -27.75 12.73
C VAL A 426 4.75 -26.54 12.48
N GLU A 427 5.30 -25.35 12.23
CA GLU A 427 4.50 -24.14 11.95
C GLU A 427 3.72 -24.27 10.64
N MET A 428 4.30 -24.89 9.60
CA MET A 428 3.59 -25.23 8.36
C MET A 428 2.47 -26.22 8.64
N LEU A 429 2.74 -27.30 9.37
CA LEU A 429 1.73 -28.29 9.77
C LEU A 429 0.60 -27.64 10.57
N VAL A 430 0.91 -26.79 11.54
CA VAL A 430 -0.08 -26.07 12.36
C VAL A 430 -0.87 -25.07 11.52
N TYR A 431 -0.23 -24.34 10.61
CA TYR A 431 -0.90 -23.41 9.70
C TYR A 431 -1.89 -24.14 8.79
N TYR A 432 -1.43 -25.21 8.11
CA TYR A 432 -2.30 -26.04 7.28
C TYR A 432 -3.40 -26.67 8.13
N TRP A 433 -3.09 -27.25 9.28
CA TRP A 433 -4.08 -27.83 10.19
C TRP A 433 -5.15 -26.81 10.60
N ARG A 434 -4.76 -25.60 11.02
CA ARG A 434 -5.70 -24.53 11.36
C ARG A 434 -6.55 -24.10 10.17
N ASN A 435 -5.96 -24.00 8.98
CA ASN A 435 -6.69 -23.59 7.79
C ASN A 435 -7.67 -24.67 7.31
N TRP A 436 -7.22 -25.93 7.27
CA TRP A 436 -8.06 -27.10 7.00
C TRP A 436 -9.18 -27.25 8.03
N LEU A 437 -8.89 -27.05 9.32
CA LEU A 437 -9.90 -27.08 10.38
C LEU A 437 -10.93 -25.96 10.20
N LYS A 438 -10.50 -24.74 9.84
CA LYS A 438 -11.41 -23.63 9.53
C LYS A 438 -12.31 -23.96 8.34
N ILE A 439 -11.76 -24.50 7.26
CA ILE A 439 -12.51 -24.92 6.07
C ILE A 439 -13.50 -26.05 6.42
N LEU A 440 -13.05 -27.05 7.16
CA LEU A 440 -13.86 -28.19 7.59
C LEU A 440 -15.02 -27.74 8.49
N LEU A 441 -14.76 -26.85 9.46
CA LEU A 441 -15.81 -26.28 10.31
C LEU A 441 -16.79 -25.41 9.53
N ARG A 442 -16.30 -24.57 8.62
CA ARG A 442 -17.14 -23.65 7.83
C ARG A 442 -18.01 -24.40 6.81
N ASP A 443 -17.43 -25.36 6.09
CA ASP A 443 -18.05 -25.92 4.89
C ASP A 443 -18.71 -27.28 5.14
N HIS A 444 -18.25 -28.05 6.15
CA HIS A 444 -18.70 -29.44 6.38
C HIS A 444 -19.41 -29.67 7.72
N ILE A 445 -19.27 -28.76 8.70
CA ILE A 445 -19.90 -28.88 10.02
C ILE A 445 -20.72 -27.62 10.36
N PRO A 446 -21.85 -27.37 9.66
CA PRO A 446 -22.65 -26.17 9.89
C PRO A 446 -23.49 -26.21 11.18
N THR A 447 -23.61 -27.37 11.84
CA THR A 447 -24.46 -27.55 13.03
C THR A 447 -23.74 -28.28 14.16
N VAL A 448 -24.07 -27.91 15.40
CA VAL A 448 -23.48 -28.48 16.64
C VAL A 448 -23.61 -30.01 16.70
N TRP A 449 -24.69 -30.57 16.15
CA TRP A 449 -24.93 -32.02 16.12
C TRP A 449 -23.95 -32.79 15.24
N LYS A 450 -23.53 -32.24 14.10
CA LYS A 450 -22.51 -32.87 13.25
C LYS A 450 -21.13 -32.85 13.91
N LEU A 451 -20.84 -31.79 14.68
CA LEU A 451 -19.61 -31.70 15.46
C LEU A 451 -19.55 -32.79 16.54
N ILE A 452 -20.66 -33.00 17.27
CA ILE A 452 -20.79 -34.06 18.28
C ILE A 452 -20.62 -35.44 17.62
N GLY A 453 -21.22 -35.66 16.44
CA GLY A 453 -21.06 -36.91 15.69
C GLY A 453 -19.61 -37.21 15.30
N VAL A 454 -18.87 -36.21 14.81
CA VAL A 454 -17.44 -36.35 14.48
C VAL A 454 -16.62 -36.65 15.74
N MET A 455 -16.88 -35.95 16.85
CA MET A 455 -16.19 -36.20 18.13
C MET A 455 -16.44 -37.62 18.65
N ALA A 456 -17.69 -38.09 18.58
CA ALA A 456 -18.04 -39.46 18.95
C ALA A 456 -17.32 -40.50 18.08
N ALA A 457 -17.25 -40.28 16.76
CA ALA A 457 -16.52 -41.15 15.84
C ALA A 457 -15.01 -41.20 16.14
N VAL A 458 -14.39 -40.06 16.48
CA VAL A 458 -12.98 -40.01 16.88
C VAL A 458 -12.76 -40.77 18.20
N ILE A 459 -13.64 -40.60 19.19
CA ILE A 459 -13.56 -41.35 20.46
C ILE A 459 -13.68 -42.86 20.20
N LEU A 460 -14.63 -43.29 19.38
CA LEU A 460 -14.79 -44.70 19.01
C LEU A 460 -13.55 -45.25 18.28
N LEU A 461 -12.95 -44.46 17.39
CA LEU A 461 -11.72 -44.84 16.70
C LEU A 461 -10.55 -44.99 17.69
N VAL A 462 -10.40 -44.06 18.64
CA VAL A 462 -9.36 -44.17 19.68
C VAL A 462 -9.59 -45.38 20.57
N CYS A 463 -10.84 -45.63 20.98
CA CYS A 463 -11.18 -46.81 21.78
C CYS A 463 -10.91 -48.12 21.03
N THR A 464 -11.21 -48.21 19.74
CA THR A 464 -10.93 -49.40 18.93
C THR A 464 -9.44 -49.62 18.70
N ILE A 465 -8.66 -48.56 18.53
CA ILE A 465 -7.18 -48.65 18.48
C ILE A 465 -6.64 -49.14 19.82
N LEU A 466 -7.08 -48.57 20.94
CA LEU A 466 -6.68 -49.00 22.28
C LEU A 466 -7.07 -50.45 22.55
N GLN A 467 -8.29 -50.86 22.19
CA GLN A 467 -8.75 -52.24 22.28
C GLN A 467 -7.83 -53.16 21.50
N THR A 468 -7.50 -52.81 20.26
CA THR A 468 -6.58 -53.60 19.40
C THR A 468 -5.18 -53.71 20.02
N ILE A 469 -4.66 -52.62 20.59
CA ILE A 469 -3.36 -52.60 21.28
C ILE A 469 -3.39 -53.50 22.52
N TYR A 470 -4.45 -53.42 23.34
CA TYR A 470 -4.59 -54.27 24.53
C TYR A 470 -4.78 -55.75 24.18
N THR A 471 -5.53 -56.07 23.12
CA THR A 471 -5.68 -57.45 22.63
C THR A 471 -4.34 -58.00 22.13
N MET A 472 -3.56 -57.21 21.41
CA MET A 472 -2.21 -57.61 20.97
C MET A 472 -1.27 -57.79 22.18
N LEU A 473 -1.26 -56.87 23.13
CA LEU A 473 -0.44 -56.98 24.35
C LEU A 473 -0.83 -58.18 25.23
N GLY A 474 -2.11 -58.54 25.26
CA GLY A 474 -2.61 -59.73 25.96
C GLY A 474 -2.27 -61.05 25.27
N TYR A 475 -1.89 -61.04 24.00
CA TYR A 475 -1.44 -62.22 23.26
C TYR A 475 0.07 -62.51 23.46
N PHE A 476 0.84 -61.50 23.85
CA PHE A 476 2.29 -61.61 24.12
C PHE A 476 2.62 -61.74 25.62
N ARG A 477 1.62 -61.98 26.46
CA ARG A 477 1.75 -62.26 27.89
C ARG A 477 1.23 -63.65 28.17
#